data_AF-A0A7Y3H407-F1
#
_entry.id   AF-A0A7Y3H407-F1
#
_cell.length_a   1.000
_cell.length_b   1.000
_cell.length_c   1.000
_cell.angle_alpha   90.00
_cell.angle_beta   90.00
_cell.angle_gamma   90.00
#
_symmetry.space_group_name_H-M   'P 1'
#
loop_
_entity.id
_entity.type
_entity.pdbx_description
1 polymer ?
#
loop_
_entity_poly.entity_id
_entity_poly.type
_entity_poly.pdbx_seq_one_letter_code
_entity_poly.pdbx_strand_id
1 'polypeptide(L)'
;MSHHHHLTRRKFIGQASCAALGSTTLLSTLTNLKFINAASIANSSILGGGDYKAMVCILLSGGSDSHNMLIPKDQNRYNDYANTRGAISIPRDEVRSLNNTDFGVHPSMSVIQQLFNDNKLS
;
A
#
# COMPACT_ATOMS: atom_id res chain seq x y z
N MET A 1 -49.13 -10.85 12.71
CA MET A 1 -49.42 -9.75 13.65
C MET A 1 -48.26 -8.77 13.55
N SER A 2 -48.50 -7.55 13.07
CA SER A 2 -47.45 -6.53 12.88
C SER A 2 -47.20 -5.82 14.21
N HIS A 3 -46.02 -6.00 14.79
CA HIS A 3 -45.61 -5.25 15.98
C HIS A 3 -45.12 -3.85 15.56
N HIS A 4 -45.97 -2.83 15.73
CA HIS A 4 -45.55 -1.44 15.60
C HIS A 4 -44.64 -1.08 16.79
N HIS A 5 -43.34 -0.96 16.55
CA HIS A 5 -42.39 -0.44 17.54
C HIS A 5 -42.68 1.04 17.81
N HIS A 6 -43.37 1.33 18.92
CA HIS A 6 -43.71 2.71 19.30
C HIS A 6 -42.47 3.41 19.90
N LEU A 7 -41.71 4.12 19.06
CA LEU A 7 -40.54 4.90 19.49
C LEU A 7 -41.01 6.08 20.34
N THR A 8 -40.75 6.03 21.64
CA THR A 8 -41.06 7.17 22.52
C THR A 8 -40.12 8.34 22.21
N ARG A 9 -40.62 9.58 22.30
CA ARG A 9 -39.83 10.80 22.05
C ARG A 9 -38.48 10.78 22.78
N ARG A 10 -38.44 10.33 24.03
CA ARG A 10 -37.21 10.22 24.82
C ARG A 10 -36.22 9.19 24.25
N LYS A 11 -36.71 8.03 23.78
CA LYS A 11 -35.86 7.01 23.13
C LYS A 11 -35.33 7.51 21.78
N PHE A 12 -36.16 8.18 20.99
CA PHE A 12 -35.73 8.79 19.73
C PHE A 12 -34.63 9.84 19.95
N ILE A 13 -34.83 10.80 20.86
CA ILE A 13 -33.83 11.84 21.15
C ILE A 13 -32.54 11.22 21.71
N GLY A 14 -32.62 10.20 22.58
CA GLY A 14 -31.44 9.51 23.09
C GLY A 14 -30.66 8.79 21.99
N GLN A 15 -31.34 8.03 21.13
CA GLN A 15 -30.71 7.29 20.03
C GLN A 15 -30.17 8.20 18.94
N ALA A 16 -30.93 9.23 18.54
CA ALA A 16 -30.52 10.21 17.55
C ALA A 16 -29.30 11.02 18.02
N SER A 17 -29.25 11.41 19.30
CA SER A 17 -28.09 12.11 19.87
C SER A 17 -26.83 11.25 19.84
N CYS A 18 -26.92 9.98 20.24
CA CYS A 18 -25.77 9.06 20.19
C CYS A 18 -25.29 8.81 18.75
N ALA A 19 -26.22 8.61 17.81
CA ALA A 19 -25.90 8.43 16.40
C ALA A 19 -25.28 9.68 15.77
N ALA A 20 -25.75 10.87 16.15
CA ALA A 20 -25.22 12.15 15.68
C ALA A 20 -23.77 12.37 16.16
N LEU A 21 -23.49 12.12 17.45
CA LEU A 21 -22.14 12.22 18.01
C LEU A 21 -21.16 11.19 17.40
N GLY A 22 -21.64 10.00 17.04
CA GLY A 22 -20.83 9.03 16.29
C GLY A 22 -20.53 9.47 14.86
N SER A 23 -21.50 10.14 14.21
CA SER A 23 -21.38 10.58 12.82
C SER A 23 -20.54 11.86 12.66
N THR A 24 -20.47 12.71 13.69
CA THR A 24 -19.66 13.94 13.67
C THR A 24 -18.18 13.67 13.51
N THR A 25 -17.67 12.57 14.08
CA THR A 25 -16.25 12.20 13.95
C THR A 25 -15.92 11.85 12.50
N LEU A 26 -16.74 11.03 11.85
CA LEU A 26 -16.57 10.67 10.44
C LEU A 26 -16.69 11.88 9.51
N LEU A 27 -17.70 12.73 9.75
CA LEU A 27 -17.92 13.93 8.94
C LEU A 27 -16.78 14.94 9.12
N SER A 28 -16.28 15.11 10.35
CA SER A 28 -15.13 15.95 10.66
C SER A 28 -13.86 15.43 9.99
N THR A 29 -13.58 14.13 10.06
CA THR A 29 -12.44 13.52 9.36
C THR A 29 -12.55 13.71 7.85
N LEU A 30 -13.71 13.44 7.25
CA LEU A 30 -13.91 13.63 5.81
C LEU A 30 -13.74 15.09 5.40
N THR A 31 -14.26 16.03 6.19
CA THR A 31 -14.16 17.46 5.91
C THR A 31 -12.72 17.94 6.04
N ASN A 32 -11.99 17.52 7.08
CA ASN A 32 -10.57 17.81 7.25
C ASN A 32 -9.72 17.24 6.12
N LEU A 33 -9.98 16.00 5.68
CA LEU A 33 -9.27 15.40 4.54
C LEU A 33 -9.52 16.16 3.23
N LYS A 34 -10.76 16.62 3.00
CA LYS A 34 -11.09 17.46 1.84
C LYS A 34 -10.39 18.82 1.90
N PHE A 35 -10.30 19.44 3.08
CA PHE A 35 -9.57 20.69 3.27
C PHE A 35 -8.06 20.51 3.09
N ILE A 36 -7.47 19.44 3.64
CA ILE A 36 -6.05 19.11 3.45
C ILE A 36 -5.76 18.87 1.96
N ASN A 37 -6.64 18.16 1.24
CA ASN A 37 -6.50 17.96 -0.20
C ASN A 37 -6.52 19.29 -0.97
N ALA A 38 -7.51 20.15 -0.71
CA ALA A 38 -7.60 21.46 -1.34
C ALA A 38 -6.39 22.37 -1.03
N ALA A 39 -5.93 22.38 0.23
CA ALA A 39 -4.77 23.14 0.66
C ALA A 39 -3.45 22.61 0.04
N SER A 40 -3.32 21.28 -0.09
CA SER A 40 -2.15 20.67 -0.72
C SER A 40 -2.02 21.04 -2.20
N ILE A 41 -3.15 21.21 -2.91
CA ILE A 41 -3.16 21.67 -4.32
C ILE A 41 -2.83 23.16 -4.39
N ALA A 42 -3.42 23.97 -3.50
CA ALA A 42 -3.18 25.42 -3.47
C ALA A 42 -1.72 25.79 -3.12
N ASN A 43 -1.06 24.98 -2.29
CA ASN A 43 0.35 25.16 -1.91
C ASN A 43 1.31 24.30 -2.76
N SER A 44 0.83 23.71 -3.84
CA SER A 44 1.68 22.95 -4.74
C SER A 44 2.50 23.94 -5.60
N SER A 45 3.83 23.82 -5.54
CA SER A 45 4.78 24.58 -6.38
C SER A 45 4.66 24.25 -7.88
N ILE A 46 3.71 23.40 -8.26
CA ILE A 46 3.40 22.96 -9.63
C ILE A 46 3.05 24.15 -10.55
N LEU A 47 2.51 25.23 -10.00
CA LEU A 47 2.03 26.39 -10.78
C LEU A 47 3.14 27.43 -11.11
N GLY A 48 4.36 27.25 -10.60
CA GLY A 48 5.42 28.28 -10.58
C GLY A 48 6.65 28.02 -11.45
N GLY A 49 6.59 27.14 -12.46
CA GLY A 49 7.65 26.95 -13.45
C GLY A 49 8.86 26.14 -12.97
N GLY A 50 8.85 24.83 -13.24
CA GLY A 50 10.02 23.95 -13.11
C GLY A 50 9.65 22.48 -12.86
N ASP A 51 9.82 21.66 -13.89
CA ASP A 51 9.66 20.19 -13.95
C ASP A 51 8.26 19.59 -13.77
N TYR A 52 7.94 18.63 -14.65
CA TYR A 52 6.75 17.78 -14.53
C TYR A 52 6.82 16.96 -13.23
N LYS A 53 5.86 17.17 -12.33
CA LYS A 53 5.68 16.35 -11.12
C LYS A 53 4.34 15.62 -11.23
N ALA A 54 4.39 14.29 -11.19
CA ALA A 54 3.21 13.45 -11.13
C ALA A 54 3.29 12.54 -9.89
N MET A 55 2.16 12.37 -9.22
CA MET A 55 1.99 11.36 -8.17
C MET A 55 1.31 10.13 -8.78
N VAL A 56 2.00 9.00 -8.77
CA VAL A 56 1.46 7.73 -9.26
C VAL A 56 1.12 6.85 -8.06
N CYS A 57 -0.17 6.65 -7.78
CA CYS A 57 -0.63 5.68 -6.79
C CYS A 57 -0.85 4.32 -7.45
N ILE A 58 0.01 3.35 -7.14
CA ILE A 58 -0.15 1.96 -7.60
C ILE A 58 -0.82 1.17 -6.47
N LEU A 59 -2.07 0.75 -6.70
CA LEU A 59 -2.79 -0.16 -5.79
C LEU A 59 -2.64 -1.60 -6.27
N LEU A 60 -1.92 -2.42 -5.50
CA LEU A 60 -1.72 -3.85 -5.77
C LEU A 60 -2.78 -4.70 -5.04
N SER A 61 -4.07 -4.47 -5.32
CA SER A 61 -5.19 -5.15 -4.64
C SER A 61 -5.24 -6.67 -4.87
N GLY A 62 -4.59 -7.15 -5.93
CA GLY A 62 -4.40 -8.58 -6.23
C GLY A 62 -3.25 -9.25 -5.48
N GLY A 63 -2.51 -8.50 -4.65
CA GLY A 63 -1.36 -8.98 -3.89
C GLY A 63 -0.02 -8.78 -4.62
N SER A 64 1.03 -8.60 -3.83
CA SER A 64 2.42 -8.58 -4.28
C SER A 64 3.14 -9.74 -3.63
N ASP A 65 3.72 -10.64 -4.43
CA ASP A 65 4.54 -11.73 -3.91
C ASP A 65 5.97 -11.25 -3.66
N SER A 66 6.19 -10.59 -2.52
CA SER A 66 7.48 -10.01 -2.16
C SER A 66 8.60 -11.06 -2.03
N HIS A 67 8.27 -12.33 -1.78
CA HIS A 67 9.26 -13.41 -1.68
C HIS A 67 9.84 -13.77 -3.05
N ASN A 68 9.07 -13.64 -4.13
CA ASN A 68 9.59 -13.79 -5.50
C ASN A 68 10.18 -12.49 -6.05
N MET A 69 10.01 -11.36 -5.36
CA MET A 69 10.66 -10.09 -5.72
C MET A 69 12.09 -9.99 -5.20
N LEU A 70 12.33 -10.36 -3.94
CA LEU A 70 13.65 -10.33 -3.29
C LEU A 70 13.95 -11.69 -2.67
N ILE A 71 14.90 -12.41 -3.26
CA ILE A 71 15.16 -13.84 -3.01
C ILE A 71 16.55 -13.97 -2.38
N PRO A 72 16.70 -14.71 -1.26
CA PRO A 72 18.01 -15.01 -0.70
C PRO A 72 18.79 -15.94 -1.64
N LYS A 73 20.09 -15.70 -1.77
CA LYS A 73 20.98 -16.50 -2.61
C LYS A 73 21.88 -17.44 -1.82
N ASP A 74 22.10 -17.20 -0.53
CA ASP A 74 22.80 -18.17 0.30
C ASP A 74 22.03 -19.50 0.32
N GLN A 75 22.76 -20.61 0.32
CA GLN A 75 22.16 -21.91 0.06
C GLN A 75 21.09 -22.28 1.09
N ASN A 76 21.34 -22.01 2.37
CA ASN A 76 20.43 -22.39 3.44
C ASN A 76 19.13 -21.60 3.37
N ARG A 77 19.18 -20.27 3.25
CA ARG A 77 17.98 -19.43 3.17
C ARG A 77 17.26 -19.58 1.83
N TYR A 78 18.00 -19.87 0.74
CA TYR A 78 17.36 -20.24 -0.53
C TYR A 78 16.58 -21.56 -0.39
N ASN A 79 17.14 -22.57 0.29
CA ASN A 79 16.42 -23.83 0.53
C ASN A 79 15.15 -23.59 1.35
N ASP A 80 15.20 -22.75 2.38
CA ASP A 80 14.02 -22.38 3.17
C ASP A 80 12.96 -21.66 2.30
N TYR A 81 13.40 -20.74 1.44
CA TYR A 81 12.55 -20.10 0.43
C TYR A 81 11.91 -21.14 -0.50
N ALA A 82 12.71 -22.00 -1.14
CA ALA A 82 12.22 -22.99 -2.10
C ALA A 82 11.25 -23.99 -1.45
N ASN A 83 11.54 -24.45 -0.24
CA ASN A 83 10.66 -25.35 0.51
C ASN A 83 9.34 -24.68 0.89
N THR A 84 9.38 -23.40 1.28
CA THR A 84 8.17 -22.64 1.67
C THR A 84 7.30 -22.30 0.47
N ARG A 85 7.92 -21.98 -0.68
CA ARG A 85 7.20 -21.61 -1.91
C ARG A 85 6.75 -22.82 -2.72
N GLY A 86 7.46 -23.95 -2.65
CA GLY A 86 7.15 -25.15 -3.41
C GLY A 86 7.17 -24.89 -4.92
N ALA A 87 6.09 -25.26 -5.63
CA ALA A 87 6.02 -25.22 -7.09
C ALA A 87 6.14 -23.80 -7.70
N ILE A 88 5.99 -22.74 -6.91
CA ILE A 88 6.10 -21.35 -7.37
C ILE A 88 7.41 -20.68 -6.95
N SER A 89 8.38 -21.45 -6.45
CA SER A 89 9.75 -20.96 -6.21
C SER A 89 10.47 -20.68 -7.53
N ILE A 90 11.27 -19.63 -7.58
CA ILE A 90 12.14 -19.35 -8.71
C ILE A 90 13.44 -20.16 -8.55
N PRO A 91 13.88 -20.90 -9.59
CA PRO A 91 15.17 -21.59 -9.57
C PRO A 91 16.34 -20.66 -9.26
N ARG A 92 17.27 -21.11 -8.42
CA ARG A 92 18.38 -20.28 -7.88
C ARG A 92 19.26 -19.68 -8.98
N ASP A 93 19.42 -20.40 -10.08
CA ASP A 93 20.19 -20.03 -11.27
C ASP A 93 19.49 -18.97 -12.13
N GLU A 94 18.16 -18.85 -12.03
CA GLU A 94 17.40 -17.79 -12.71
C GLU A 94 17.39 -16.46 -11.91
N VAL A 95 17.68 -16.51 -10.60
CA VAL A 95 17.68 -15.34 -9.72
C VAL A 95 18.74 -14.31 -10.14
N ARG A 96 18.31 -13.07 -10.40
CA ARG A 96 19.17 -11.95 -10.81
C ARG A 96 19.92 -11.38 -9.61
N SER A 97 21.23 -11.52 -9.58
CA SER A 97 22.04 -11.14 -8.40
C SER A 97 22.16 -9.63 -8.21
N LEU A 98 22.06 -9.18 -6.96
CA LEU A 98 22.34 -7.80 -6.57
C LEU A 98 23.76 -7.69 -6.01
N ASN A 99 24.51 -6.67 -6.45
CA ASN A 99 25.90 -6.47 -6.04
C ASN A 99 26.02 -6.21 -4.54
N ASN A 100 27.06 -6.75 -3.89
CA ASN A 100 27.33 -6.51 -2.46
C ASN A 100 26.20 -6.96 -1.51
N THR A 101 25.39 -7.94 -1.90
CA THR A 101 24.35 -8.52 -1.04
C THR A 101 24.26 -10.03 -1.22
N ASP A 102 23.66 -10.72 -0.25
CA ASP A 102 23.30 -12.15 -0.35
C ASP A 102 21.92 -12.34 -1.00
N PHE A 103 21.44 -11.37 -1.77
CA PHE A 103 20.11 -11.37 -2.37
C PHE A 103 20.17 -11.24 -3.88
N GLY A 104 19.05 -11.59 -4.51
CA GLY A 104 18.76 -11.30 -5.89
C GLY A 104 17.29 -10.99 -6.09
N VAL A 105 16.94 -10.60 -7.30
CA VAL A 105 15.57 -10.23 -7.69
C VAL A 105 15.02 -11.18 -8.75
N HIS A 106 13.72 -11.09 -8.98
CA HIS A 106 13.01 -11.87 -10.00
C HIS A 106 13.70 -11.79 -11.39
N PRO A 107 13.68 -12.86 -12.21
CA PRO A 107 14.13 -12.85 -13.61
C PRO A 107 13.47 -11.81 -14.51
N SER A 108 12.41 -11.14 -14.06
CA SER A 108 11.70 -10.10 -14.82
C SER A 108 12.07 -8.69 -14.35
N MET A 109 12.81 -8.58 -13.24
CA MET A 109 13.24 -7.33 -12.61
C MET A 109 14.65 -6.92 -13.07
N SER A 110 14.97 -7.07 -14.35
CA SER A 110 16.27 -6.68 -14.93
C SER A 110 16.60 -5.22 -14.67
N VAL A 111 15.62 -4.33 -14.85
CA VAL A 111 15.80 -2.89 -14.65
C VAL A 111 16.08 -2.56 -13.18
N ILE A 112 15.39 -3.21 -12.24
CA ILE A 112 15.62 -3.03 -10.80
C ILE A 112 17.03 -3.52 -10.42
N GLN A 113 17.43 -4.69 -10.92
CA GLN A 113 18.78 -5.20 -10.73
C GLN A 113 19.83 -4.21 -11.25
N GLN A 114 19.63 -3.68 -12.46
CA GLN A 114 20.53 -2.71 -13.06
C GLN A 114 20.60 -1.42 -12.23
N LEU A 115 19.46 -0.84 -11.84
CA LEU A 115 19.42 0.38 -11.04
C LEU A 115 20.13 0.21 -9.69
N PHE A 116 19.94 -0.93 -9.03
CA PHE A 116 20.63 -1.23 -7.78
C PHE A 116 22.14 -1.39 -8.00
N ASN A 117 22.54 -2.17 -8.99
CA ASN A 117 23.96 -2.40 -9.32
C ASN A 117 24.67 -1.13 -9.79
N ASP A 118 23.94 -0.19 -10.40
CA ASP A 118 24.39 1.15 -10.79
C ASP A 118 24.43 2.15 -9.61
N ASN A 119 24.04 1.77 -8.40
CA ASN A 119 23.86 2.65 -7.23
C ASN A 119 22.82 3.78 -7.44
N LYS A 120 21.83 3.54 -8.30
CA LYS A 120 20.68 4.45 -8.55
C LYS A 120 19.44 4.08 -7.73
N LEU A 121 19.48 2.94 -7.04
CA LEU A 121 18.45 2.43 -6.14
C LEU A 121 19.14 2.02 -4.83
N SER A 122 18.66 2.54 -3.70
CA SER A 122 19.20 2.33 -2.34
C SER A 122 18.33 1.41 -1.52
#